data_AF-A0A2V9A9A4-F1
#
_entry.id   AF-A0A2V9A9A4-F1
#
_cell.length_a   1.000
_cell.length_b   1.000
_cell.length_c   1.000
_cell.angle_alpha   90.00
_cell.angle_beta   90.00
_cell.angle_gamma   90.00
#
_symmetry.space_group_name_H-M   'P 1'
#
loop_
_entity.id
_entity.type
_entity.pdbx_description
1 polymer ?
#
loop_
_entity_poly.entity_id
_entity_poly.type
_entity_poly.pdbx_seq_one_letter_code
_entity_poly.pdbx_strand_id
1 'polypeptide(L)'
;MAQEPNAVEQAIARALRDNLEHIQRTSDELHHAVNDVVSACASNRPTNALPPLLRAQTSAASLTAALEVLSRFVALSLQTGPRSPLEAQITDLVGRTAPEPAPVRQRPAPSQPTPMSAKVAPAPRVPPPPAPSFEEEPEPEAFELVEPAPVGTEEFEGEFDVNRLSPEEQELHRRANRVAKVSMQDIKMLRPEQVRLGRENRDICIRLKDDIEKAHREYDRRFKPIMDHPVDYFYRWLVEILADGDPHALGEYPYSTPARHH
;
A
#
# COMPACT_ATOMS: atom_id res chain seq x y z
N MET A 1 -34.41 -37.23 18.27
CA MET A 1 -35.19 -36.28 17.47
C MET A 1 -34.22 -35.21 17.03
N ALA A 2 -33.90 -35.16 15.73
CA ALA A 2 -32.94 -34.19 15.19
C ALA A 2 -33.51 -32.78 15.35
N GLN A 3 -32.83 -31.92 16.11
CA GLN A 3 -33.14 -30.49 16.12
C GLN A 3 -32.84 -29.97 14.72
N GLU A 4 -33.87 -29.51 14.02
CA GLU A 4 -33.71 -28.84 12.74
C GLU A 4 -32.76 -27.65 12.94
N PRO A 5 -31.70 -27.51 12.11
CA PRO A 5 -30.79 -26.39 12.24
C PRO A 5 -31.57 -25.10 12.06
N ASN A 6 -31.42 -24.20 13.03
CA ASN A 6 -32.15 -22.95 13.11
C ASN A 6 -32.00 -22.20 11.76
N ALA A 7 -33.05 -21.58 11.22
CA ALA A 7 -33.00 -20.96 9.88
C ALA A 7 -31.81 -19.99 9.71
N VAL A 8 -31.38 -19.37 10.81
CA VAL A 8 -30.17 -18.54 10.92
C VAL A 8 -28.88 -19.33 10.69
N GLU A 9 -28.74 -20.51 11.30
CA GLU A 9 -27.56 -21.39 11.13
C GLU A 9 -27.46 -21.90 9.69
N GLN A 10 -28.59 -22.24 9.06
CA GLN A 10 -28.62 -22.63 7.65
C GLN A 10 -28.18 -21.47 6.74
N ALA A 11 -28.62 -20.24 7.03
CA ALA A 11 -28.21 -19.05 6.29
C ALA A 11 -26.72 -18.75 6.47
N ILE A 12 -26.18 -18.89 7.69
CA ILE A 12 -24.75 -18.73 7.99
C ILE A 12 -23.93 -19.77 7.25
N ALA A 13 -24.33 -21.04 7.29
CA ALA A 13 -23.62 -22.14 6.62
C ALA A 13 -23.60 -21.96 5.09
N ARG A 14 -24.71 -21.47 4.51
CA ARG A 14 -24.77 -21.14 3.08
C ARG A 14 -23.86 -19.96 2.74
N ALA A 15 -23.93 -18.88 3.50
CA ALA A 15 -23.06 -17.72 3.30
C ALA A 15 -21.58 -18.09 3.42
N LEU A 16 -21.21 -18.94 4.38
CA LEU A 16 -19.83 -19.41 4.54
C LEU A 16 -19.37 -20.21 3.31
N ARG A 17 -20.20 -21.12 2.80
CA ARG A 17 -19.89 -21.92 1.61
C ARG A 17 -19.67 -21.05 0.38
N ASP A 18 -20.57 -20.10 0.14
CA ASP A 18 -20.50 -19.21 -1.02
C ASP A 18 -19.24 -18.33 -0.95
N ASN A 19 -18.85 -17.85 0.24
CA ASN A 19 -17.60 -17.10 0.43
C ASN A 19 -16.35 -17.97 0.24
N LEU A 20 -16.35 -19.21 0.75
CA LEU A 20 -15.24 -20.14 0.56
C LEU A 20 -15.05 -20.52 -0.92
N GLU A 21 -16.15 -20.71 -1.66
CA GLU A 21 -16.08 -20.96 -3.09
C GLU A 21 -15.53 -19.75 -3.86
N HIS A 22 -15.91 -18.53 -3.46
CA HIS A 22 -15.35 -17.30 -4.03
C HIS A 22 -13.83 -17.15 -3.74
N ILE A 23 -13.41 -17.43 -2.50
CA ILE A 23 -11.99 -17.44 -2.10
C ILE A 23 -11.20 -18.49 -2.90
N GLN A 24 -11.77 -19.67 -3.11
CA GLN A 24 -11.12 -20.72 -3.91
C GLN A 24 -10.88 -20.24 -5.35
N ARG A 25 -11.91 -19.72 -6.02
CA ARG A 25 -11.78 -19.23 -7.41
C ARG A 25 -10.76 -18.10 -7.53
N THR A 26 -10.78 -17.14 -6.61
CA THR A 26 -9.82 -16.02 -6.61
C THR A 26 -8.39 -16.47 -6.31
N SER A 27 -8.21 -17.49 -5.47
CA SER A 27 -6.91 -18.14 -5.26
C SER A 27 -6.42 -18.83 -6.53
N ASP A 28 -7.28 -19.55 -7.25
CA ASP A 28 -6.93 -20.19 -8.52
C ASP A 28 -6.54 -19.14 -9.57
N GLU A 29 -7.29 -18.05 -9.68
CA GLU A 29 -6.95 -16.91 -10.55
C GLU A 29 -5.59 -16.29 -10.21
N LEU A 30 -5.29 -16.13 -8.92
CA LEU A 30 -3.99 -15.64 -8.46
C LEU A 30 -2.86 -16.60 -8.87
N HIS A 31 -3.03 -17.91 -8.68
CA HIS A 31 -2.05 -18.90 -9.10
C HIS A 31 -1.78 -18.84 -10.60
N HIS A 32 -2.83 -18.73 -11.43
CA HIS A 32 -2.68 -18.59 -12.88
C HIS A 32 -1.96 -17.29 -13.24
N ALA A 33 -2.32 -16.16 -12.62
CA ALA A 33 -1.67 -14.88 -12.87
C ALA A 33 -0.19 -14.89 -12.48
N VAL A 34 0.18 -15.54 -11.37
CA VAL A 34 1.58 -15.70 -10.96
C VAL A 34 2.35 -16.57 -11.96
N ASN A 35 1.75 -17.66 -12.44
CA ASN A 35 2.36 -18.50 -13.48
C ASN A 35 2.57 -17.70 -14.79
N ASP A 36 1.60 -16.86 -15.16
CA ASP A 36 1.73 -15.95 -16.32
C ASP A 36 2.87 -14.94 -16.12
N VAL A 37 3.05 -14.41 -14.90
CA VAL A 37 4.18 -13.52 -14.58
C VAL A 37 5.50 -14.25 -14.75
N VAL A 38 5.63 -15.45 -14.18
CA VAL A 38 6.86 -16.27 -14.30
C VAL A 38 7.18 -16.57 -15.76
N SER A 39 6.16 -16.91 -16.56
CA SER A 39 6.30 -17.12 -18.00
C SER A 39 6.71 -15.84 -18.74
N ALA A 40 6.12 -14.70 -18.39
CA ALA A 40 6.46 -13.40 -19.00
C ALA A 40 7.88 -12.93 -18.65
N CYS A 41 8.36 -13.24 -17.45
CA CYS A 41 9.73 -12.99 -17.01
C CYS A 41 10.78 -13.80 -17.78
N ALA A 42 10.39 -14.89 -18.46
CA ALA A 42 11.29 -15.61 -19.37
C ALA A 42 11.53 -14.87 -20.70
N SER A 43 10.80 -13.77 -20.97
CA SER A 43 10.99 -12.95 -22.16
C SER A 43 11.98 -11.80 -21.91
N ASN A 44 12.80 -11.46 -22.92
CA ASN A 44 13.76 -10.33 -22.85
C ASN A 44 13.09 -8.94 -22.83
N ARG A 45 11.75 -8.86 -22.78
CA ARG A 45 11.00 -7.60 -22.77
C ARG A 45 10.24 -7.45 -21.46
N PRO A 46 10.70 -6.59 -20.53
CA PRO A 46 10.07 -6.45 -19.21
C PRO A 46 8.63 -5.90 -19.28
N THR A 47 8.28 -5.20 -20.36
CA THR A 47 6.92 -4.67 -20.59
C THR A 47 5.86 -5.76 -20.66
N ASN A 48 6.23 -6.99 -21.05
CA ASN A 48 5.31 -8.12 -21.15
C ASN A 48 4.88 -8.67 -19.78
N ALA A 49 5.66 -8.42 -18.73
CA ALA A 49 5.35 -8.85 -17.38
C ALA A 49 4.37 -7.93 -16.65
N LEU A 50 4.16 -6.69 -17.14
CA LEU A 50 3.28 -5.71 -16.48
C LEU A 50 1.82 -6.16 -16.40
N PRO A 51 1.16 -6.63 -17.49
CA PRO A 51 -0.23 -7.07 -17.41
C PRO A 51 -0.48 -8.25 -16.46
N PRO A 52 0.29 -9.37 -16.49
CA PRO A 52 0.06 -10.46 -15.55
C PRO A 52 0.40 -10.06 -14.11
N LEU A 53 1.34 -9.13 -13.90
CA LEU A 53 1.68 -8.61 -12.57
C LEU A 53 0.53 -7.79 -11.98
N LEU A 54 -0.08 -6.91 -12.77
CA LEU A 54 -1.27 -6.18 -12.35
C LEU A 54 -2.44 -7.12 -12.04
N ARG A 55 -2.65 -8.16 -12.87
CA ARG A 55 -3.66 -9.18 -12.61
C ARG A 55 -3.41 -9.90 -11.29
N ALA A 56 -2.18 -10.37 -11.06
CA ALA A 56 -1.79 -11.03 -9.81
C ALA A 56 -2.01 -10.11 -8.60
N GLN A 57 -1.63 -8.83 -8.71
CA GLN A 57 -1.86 -7.84 -7.65
C GLN A 57 -3.36 -7.66 -7.35
N THR A 58 -4.20 -7.54 -8.37
CA THR A 58 -5.65 -7.38 -8.17
C THR A 58 -6.30 -8.62 -7.54
N SER A 59 -5.91 -9.83 -7.97
CA SER A 59 -6.39 -11.09 -7.39
C SER A 59 -5.90 -11.29 -5.96
N ALA A 60 -4.67 -10.88 -5.65
CA ALA A 60 -4.15 -10.92 -4.28
C ALA A 60 -4.92 -9.95 -3.35
N ALA A 61 -5.16 -8.72 -3.81
CA ALA A 61 -5.91 -7.72 -3.04
C ALA A 61 -7.36 -8.14 -2.78
N SER A 62 -8.03 -8.72 -3.78
CA SER A 62 -9.40 -9.23 -3.60
C SER A 62 -9.45 -10.42 -2.63
N LEU A 63 -8.47 -11.33 -2.70
CA LEU A 63 -8.35 -12.45 -1.79
C LEU A 63 -8.14 -11.99 -0.33
N THR A 64 -7.27 -11.01 -0.10
CA THR A 64 -7.07 -10.42 1.24
C THR A 64 -8.35 -9.80 1.77
N ALA A 65 -9.05 -9.00 0.95
CA ALA A 65 -10.33 -8.40 1.36
C ALA A 65 -11.39 -9.46 1.69
N ALA A 66 -11.49 -10.53 0.89
CA ALA A 66 -12.42 -11.63 1.13
C ALA A 66 -12.12 -12.36 2.46
N LEU A 67 -10.84 -12.62 2.75
CA LEU A 67 -10.43 -13.25 4.01
C LEU A 67 -10.72 -12.36 5.23
N GLU A 68 -10.51 -11.04 5.13
CA GLU A 68 -10.87 -10.11 6.20
C GLU A 68 -12.38 -10.09 6.48
N VAL A 69 -13.20 -10.03 5.42
CA VAL A 69 -14.66 -10.04 5.56
C VAL A 69 -15.13 -11.36 6.16
N LEU A 70 -14.58 -12.50 5.70
CA LEU A 70 -14.90 -13.81 6.25
C LEU A 70 -14.51 -13.92 7.72
N SER A 71 -13.32 -13.43 8.10
CA SER A 71 -12.85 -13.41 9.49
C SER A 71 -13.80 -12.61 10.40
N ARG A 72 -14.21 -11.40 9.97
CA ARG A 72 -15.17 -10.58 10.70
C ARG A 72 -16.54 -11.23 10.79
N PHE A 73 -17.00 -11.85 9.71
CA PHE A 73 -18.28 -12.56 9.66
C PHE A 73 -18.29 -13.76 10.64
N VAL A 74 -17.22 -14.55 10.66
CA VAL A 74 -17.05 -15.67 11.59
C VAL A 74 -16.97 -15.17 13.04
N ALA A 75 -16.24 -14.08 13.30
CA ALA A 75 -16.20 -13.49 14.63
C ALA A 75 -17.60 -13.03 15.11
N LEU A 76 -18.41 -12.43 14.23
CA LEU A 76 -19.78 -12.00 14.55
C LEU A 76 -20.74 -13.18 14.71
N SER A 77 -20.59 -14.26 13.94
CA SER A 77 -21.47 -15.43 14.04
C SER A 77 -21.19 -16.27 15.30
N LEU A 78 -19.94 -16.31 15.76
CA LEU A 78 -19.53 -16.98 17.01
C LEU A 78 -19.88 -16.17 18.27
N GLN A 79 -20.09 -14.85 18.17
CA GLN A 79 -20.49 -13.99 19.28
C GLN A 79 -21.98 -14.13 19.67
N THR A 80 -22.69 -15.15 19.18
CA THR A 80 -24.08 -15.47 19.52
C THR A 80 -24.26 -16.09 20.94
N GLY A 81 -23.31 -15.84 21.86
CA GLY A 81 -23.48 -16.10 23.29
C GLY A 81 -24.54 -15.19 23.93
N PRO A 82 -25.02 -15.49 25.15
CA PRO A 82 -26.21 -14.86 25.73
C PRO A 82 -25.99 -13.35 25.78
N ARG A 83 -26.73 -12.61 24.93
CA ARG A 83 -26.82 -11.15 25.03
C ARG A 83 -27.07 -10.82 26.49
N SER A 84 -26.23 -9.94 27.06
CA SER A 84 -26.45 -9.43 28.41
C SER A 84 -27.91 -8.98 28.53
N PRO A 85 -28.60 -9.21 29.65
CA PRO A 85 -29.99 -8.78 29.84
C PRO A 85 -30.18 -7.28 29.54
N LEU A 86 -29.10 -6.49 29.67
CA LEU A 86 -29.06 -5.08 29.31
C LEU A 86 -29.17 -4.84 27.79
N GLU A 87 -28.55 -5.66 26.96
CA GLU A 87 -28.60 -5.53 25.49
C GLU A 87 -29.98 -5.91 24.93
N ALA A 88 -30.61 -6.94 25.51
CA ALA A 88 -32.01 -7.28 25.21
C ALA A 88 -32.94 -6.12 25.62
N GLN A 89 -32.69 -5.49 26.77
CA GLN A 89 -33.46 -4.36 27.26
C GLN A 89 -33.22 -3.08 26.45
N ILE A 90 -32.00 -2.83 25.96
CA ILE A 90 -31.69 -1.73 25.03
C ILE A 90 -32.37 -1.96 23.67
N THR A 91 -32.38 -3.20 23.17
CA THR A 91 -33.07 -3.53 21.91
C THR A 91 -34.59 -3.40 22.05
N ASP A 92 -35.18 -3.76 23.19
CA ASP A 92 -36.60 -3.52 23.51
C ASP A 92 -36.90 -2.01 23.69
N LEU A 93 -36.02 -1.25 24.34
CA LEU A 93 -36.18 0.20 24.50
C LEU A 93 -36.06 0.96 23.17
N VAL A 94 -35.14 0.54 22.29
CA VAL A 94 -34.98 1.08 20.95
C VAL A 94 -36.15 0.66 20.05
N GLY A 95 -36.72 -0.54 20.24
CA GLY A 95 -37.95 -0.98 19.58
C GLY A 95 -39.20 -0.22 20.02
N ARG A 96 -39.28 0.21 21.29
CA ARG A 96 -40.39 1.01 21.85
C ARG A 96 -40.30 2.50 21.53
N THR A 97 -39.13 2.98 21.11
CA THR A 97 -38.89 4.37 20.70
C THR A 97 -38.62 4.48 19.21
N ALA A 98 -39.18 3.57 18.41
CA ALA A 98 -39.33 3.80 16.98
C ALA A 98 -40.35 4.93 16.78
N PRO A 99 -39.99 6.10 16.23
CA PRO A 99 -40.99 7.02 15.73
C PRO A 99 -41.83 6.27 14.70
N GLU A 100 -43.15 6.40 14.84
CA GLU A 100 -44.15 5.95 13.88
C GLU A 100 -43.63 6.21 12.45
N PRO A 101 -43.60 5.18 11.57
CA PRO A 101 -43.13 5.36 10.21
C PRO A 101 -44.02 6.41 9.56
N ALA A 102 -43.45 7.59 9.31
CA ALA A 102 -44.11 8.64 8.54
C ALA A 102 -44.66 8.00 7.25
N PRO A 103 -45.89 8.37 6.83
CA PRO A 103 -46.52 7.77 5.66
C PRO A 103 -45.57 7.88 4.49
N VAL A 104 -45.30 6.74 3.87
CA VAL A 104 -44.45 6.61 2.69
C VAL A 104 -45.00 7.56 1.63
N ARG A 105 -44.35 8.70 1.42
CA ARG A 105 -44.58 9.50 0.21
C ARG A 105 -44.14 8.62 -0.94
N GLN A 106 -45.11 8.08 -1.67
CA GLN A 106 -44.87 7.38 -2.93
C GLN A 106 -44.08 8.31 -3.86
N ARG A 107 -42.79 8.02 -4.01
CA ARG A 107 -42.01 8.58 -5.11
C ARG A 107 -42.62 8.01 -6.39
N PRO A 108 -42.94 8.84 -7.40
CA PRO A 108 -43.34 8.34 -8.71
C PRO A 108 -42.30 7.33 -9.20
N ALA A 109 -42.76 6.18 -9.66
CA ALA A 109 -41.90 5.13 -10.18
C ALA A 109 -41.01 5.69 -11.31
N PRO A 110 -39.70 5.37 -11.33
CA PRO A 110 -38.88 5.69 -12.48
C PRO A 110 -39.46 4.96 -13.70
N SER A 111 -39.77 5.71 -14.75
CA SER A 111 -40.23 5.17 -16.02
C SER A 111 -39.19 4.18 -16.54
N GLN A 112 -39.63 2.94 -16.81
CA GLN A 112 -38.79 1.97 -17.49
C GLN A 112 -38.46 2.52 -18.89
N PRO A 113 -37.17 2.63 -19.27
CA PRO A 113 -36.83 2.97 -20.63
C PRO A 113 -37.22 1.81 -21.54
N THR A 114 -38.16 2.06 -22.45
CA THR A 114 -38.50 1.16 -23.54
C THR A 114 -37.27 0.94 -24.43
N PRO A 115 -36.89 -0.31 -24.74
CA PRO A 115 -35.83 -0.56 -25.70
C PRO A 115 -36.37 -0.23 -27.09
N MET A 116 -35.93 0.89 -27.67
CA MET A 116 -36.08 1.09 -29.10
C MET A 116 -35.06 0.22 -29.81
N SER A 117 -35.48 -1.00 -30.14
CA SER A 117 -35.00 -1.64 -31.35
C SER A 117 -35.41 -0.77 -32.53
N ALA A 118 -34.44 -0.13 -33.18
CA ALA A 118 -34.30 -0.13 -34.63
C ALA A 118 -33.28 0.92 -35.09
N LYS A 119 -32.43 0.45 -36.02
CA LYS A 119 -31.93 1.19 -37.17
C LYS A 119 -30.69 2.06 -36.94
N VAL A 120 -29.55 1.42 -37.19
CA VAL A 120 -28.35 2.09 -37.70
C VAL A 120 -28.74 2.99 -38.88
N ALA A 121 -28.50 4.29 -38.72
CA ALA A 121 -28.41 5.25 -39.81
C ALA A 121 -27.09 6.03 -39.63
N PRO A 122 -26.40 6.39 -40.72
CA PRO A 122 -24.98 6.70 -40.70
C PRO A 122 -24.69 8.06 -40.07
N ALA A 123 -23.59 8.14 -39.31
CA ALA A 123 -23.09 9.40 -38.75
C ALA A 123 -22.68 10.38 -39.89
N PRO A 124 -22.94 11.69 -39.73
CA PRO A 124 -22.34 12.73 -40.57
C PRO A 124 -20.82 12.71 -40.42
N ARG A 125 -20.09 12.64 -41.54
CA ARG A 125 -18.63 12.79 -41.55
C ARG A 125 -18.27 14.21 -41.14
N VAL A 126 -17.68 14.35 -39.96
CA VAL A 126 -16.96 15.57 -39.56
C VAL A 126 -15.63 15.57 -40.31
N PRO A 127 -15.26 16.66 -41.02
CA PRO A 127 -13.95 16.76 -41.66
C PRO A 127 -12.84 16.82 -40.60
N PRO A 128 -11.68 16.17 -40.83
CA PRO A 128 -10.56 16.24 -39.91
C PRO A 128 -10.01 17.68 -39.83
N PRO A 129 -9.59 18.14 -38.64
CA PRO A 129 -8.90 19.42 -38.51
C PRO A 129 -7.55 19.37 -39.27
N PRO A 130 -7.08 20.51 -39.81
CA PRO A 130 -5.84 20.58 -40.56
C PRO A 130 -4.63 20.27 -39.68
N ALA A 131 -3.69 19.51 -40.23
CA ALA A 131 -2.42 19.16 -39.60
C ALA A 131 -1.58 20.42 -39.33
N PRO A 132 -0.97 20.57 -38.13
CA PRO A 132 0.08 21.55 -37.94
C PRO A 132 1.32 21.10 -38.73
N SER A 133 1.78 22.02 -39.59
CA SER A 133 3.02 21.93 -40.35
C SER A 133 4.21 21.88 -39.39
N PHE A 134 5.18 21.05 -39.74
CA PHE A 134 6.48 20.95 -39.07
C PHE A 134 7.26 22.26 -39.25
N GLU A 135 7.75 22.81 -38.14
CA GLU A 135 8.89 23.71 -38.08
C GLU A 135 9.99 22.98 -37.30
N GLU A 136 11.17 22.94 -37.91
CA GLU A 136 12.31 22.08 -37.62
C GLU A 136 13.43 22.97 -37.09
N GLU A 137 13.73 22.93 -35.78
CA GLU A 137 14.97 23.42 -35.14
C GLU A 137 15.00 23.10 -33.63
N PRO A 138 16.17 22.96 -33.00
CA PRO A 138 17.03 21.78 -33.07
C PRO A 138 16.93 20.89 -31.81
N GLU A 139 17.35 19.65 -32.04
CA GLU A 139 17.56 18.52 -31.14
C GLU A 139 18.28 18.88 -29.81
N PRO A 140 17.68 18.68 -28.62
CA PRO A 140 18.49 18.43 -27.44
C PRO A 140 19.04 17.01 -27.54
N GLU A 141 20.36 16.95 -27.50
CA GLU A 141 21.20 15.77 -27.56
C GLU A 141 20.59 14.55 -26.85
N ALA A 142 20.73 13.43 -27.54
CA ALA A 142 20.53 12.09 -27.01
C ALA A 142 21.19 11.94 -25.64
N PHE A 143 20.39 11.90 -24.58
CA PHE A 143 20.79 11.21 -23.38
C PHE A 143 20.74 9.72 -23.71
N GLU A 144 21.91 9.17 -24.05
CA GLU A 144 22.16 7.73 -24.04
C GLU A 144 21.63 7.17 -22.72
N LEU A 145 20.65 6.28 -22.83
CA LEU A 145 20.30 5.35 -21.78
C LEU A 145 21.49 4.41 -21.60
N VAL A 146 22.45 4.84 -20.80
CA VAL A 146 23.47 3.98 -20.20
C VAL A 146 22.72 2.91 -19.42
N GLU A 147 23.00 1.64 -19.76
CA GLU A 147 22.67 0.45 -18.98
C GLU A 147 22.79 0.74 -17.47
N PRO A 148 21.91 0.20 -16.60
CA PRO A 148 22.30 0.04 -15.20
C PRO A 148 23.38 -1.05 -15.16
N ALA A 149 24.62 -0.66 -15.46
CA ALA A 149 25.80 -1.27 -14.86
C ALA A 149 25.53 -1.37 -13.35
N PRO A 150 26.02 -2.44 -12.67
CA PRO A 150 25.86 -2.55 -11.23
C PRO A 150 26.37 -1.25 -10.64
N VAL A 151 25.47 -0.48 -10.03
CA VAL A 151 25.85 0.73 -9.31
C VAL A 151 26.87 0.25 -8.30
N GLY A 152 28.13 0.55 -8.59
CA GLY A 152 29.20 0.44 -7.64
C GLY A 152 28.66 1.10 -6.39
N THR A 153 28.66 0.32 -5.31
CA THR A 153 28.88 0.85 -3.98
C THR A 153 29.80 2.06 -4.14
N GLU A 154 29.25 3.27 -3.93
CA GLU A 154 30.10 4.43 -3.74
C GLU A 154 31.02 4.04 -2.60
N GLU A 155 32.27 3.74 -2.95
CA GLU A 155 33.32 3.37 -2.05
C GLU A 155 33.58 4.60 -1.20
N PHE A 156 32.91 4.69 -0.06
CA PHE A 156 33.42 5.50 1.03
C PHE A 156 34.56 4.71 1.65
N GLU A 157 35.77 5.14 1.29
CA GLU A 157 37.05 4.63 1.72
C GLU A 157 37.08 4.50 3.26
N GLY A 158 36.99 3.25 3.74
CA GLY A 158 36.95 2.90 5.16
C GLY A 158 35.68 2.18 5.62
N GLU A 159 34.69 2.00 4.74
CA GLU A 159 33.39 1.43 5.08
C GLU A 159 33.42 -0.05 5.47
N PHE A 160 32.65 -0.34 6.52
CA PHE A 160 32.30 -1.68 6.93
C PHE A 160 31.71 -2.47 5.75
N ASP A 161 32.48 -3.45 5.25
CA ASP A 161 32.09 -4.26 4.10
C ASP A 161 31.03 -5.30 4.52
N VAL A 162 29.76 -4.94 4.34
CA VAL A 162 28.58 -5.76 4.62
C VAL A 162 28.67 -7.12 3.91
N ASN A 163 29.36 -7.22 2.76
CA ASN A 163 29.47 -8.46 1.99
C ASN A 163 30.33 -9.54 2.66
N ARG A 164 31.10 -9.16 3.70
CA ARG A 164 31.89 -10.11 4.51
C ARG A 164 31.10 -10.78 5.62
N LEU A 165 29.88 -10.29 5.88
CA LEU A 165 29.00 -10.85 6.90
C LEU A 165 28.28 -12.12 6.42
N SER A 166 27.66 -12.82 7.37
CA SER A 166 26.78 -13.94 7.03
C SER A 166 25.62 -13.49 6.13
N PRO A 167 25.07 -14.37 5.29
CA PRO A 167 23.96 -14.01 4.40
C PRO A 167 22.71 -13.53 5.16
N GLU A 168 22.52 -13.99 6.40
CA GLU A 168 21.42 -13.56 7.28
C GLU A 168 21.61 -12.10 7.74
N GLU A 169 22.82 -11.75 8.19
CA GLU A 169 23.13 -10.37 8.58
C GLU A 169 23.11 -9.42 7.38
N GLN A 170 23.58 -9.86 6.21
CA GLN A 170 23.48 -9.08 4.98
C GLN A 170 22.03 -8.72 4.64
N GLU A 171 21.09 -9.67 4.78
CA GLU A 171 19.69 -9.39 4.55
C GLU A 171 19.11 -8.47 5.63
N LEU A 172 19.56 -8.59 6.89
CA LEU A 172 19.20 -7.62 7.94
C LEU A 172 19.67 -6.21 7.58
N HIS A 173 20.90 -6.03 7.11
CA HIS A 173 21.43 -4.74 6.63
C HIS A 173 20.61 -4.17 5.45
N ARG A 174 20.27 -5.01 4.46
CA ARG A 174 19.42 -4.60 3.33
C ARG A 174 18.03 -4.19 3.80
N ARG A 175 17.42 -4.96 4.69
CA ARG A 175 16.10 -4.66 5.25
C ARG A 175 16.13 -3.39 6.11
N ALA A 176 17.17 -3.20 6.90
CA ALA A 176 17.36 -2.01 7.72
C ALA A 176 17.48 -0.77 6.84
N ASN A 177 18.30 -0.82 5.80
CA ASN A 177 18.41 0.23 4.80
C ASN A 177 17.05 0.59 4.17
N ARG A 178 16.27 -0.41 3.73
CA ARG A 178 14.92 -0.19 3.17
C ARG A 178 13.97 0.45 4.19
N VAL A 179 13.92 -0.04 5.42
CA VAL A 179 13.01 0.46 6.46
C VAL A 179 13.35 1.89 6.86
N ALA A 180 14.64 2.22 6.99
CA ALA A 180 15.08 3.59 7.26
C ALA A 180 14.63 4.54 6.14
N LYS A 181 14.83 4.16 4.87
CA LYS A 181 14.39 4.96 3.71
C LYS A 181 12.89 5.24 3.74
N VAL A 182 12.08 4.19 3.90
CA VAL A 182 10.61 4.30 3.92
C VAL A 182 10.18 5.18 5.08
N SER A 183 10.78 5.01 6.27
CA SER A 183 10.42 5.81 7.45
C SER A 183 10.65 7.31 7.22
N MET A 184 11.77 7.70 6.59
CA MET A 184 12.04 9.11 6.26
C MET A 184 11.12 9.65 5.17
N GLN A 185 10.76 8.83 4.17
CA GLN A 185 9.77 9.19 3.16
C GLN A 185 8.39 9.41 3.79
N ASP A 186 7.98 8.54 4.71
CA ASP A 186 6.70 8.67 5.42
C ASP A 186 6.65 9.96 6.25
N ILE A 187 7.70 10.27 7.02
CA ILE A 187 7.77 11.54 7.78
C ILE A 187 7.65 12.74 6.83
N LYS A 188 8.36 12.71 5.69
CA LYS A 188 8.29 13.77 4.67
C LYS A 188 6.87 13.94 4.10
N MET A 189 6.19 12.83 3.82
CA MET A 189 4.85 12.84 3.25
C MET A 189 3.76 13.23 4.25
N LEU A 190 3.94 12.87 5.53
CA LEU A 190 2.98 13.19 6.60
C LEU A 190 3.10 14.64 7.08
N ARG A 191 4.31 15.22 7.05
CA ARG A 191 4.58 16.57 7.58
C ARG A 191 5.38 17.46 6.61
N PRO A 192 4.89 17.70 5.38
CA PRO A 192 5.65 18.41 4.35
C PRO A 192 6.00 19.85 4.76
N GLU A 193 5.08 20.58 5.39
CA GLU A 193 5.32 21.96 5.83
C GLU A 193 6.37 22.03 6.95
N GLN A 194 6.36 21.07 7.87
CA GLN A 194 7.35 21.06 8.96
C GLN A 194 8.74 20.70 8.44
N VAL A 195 8.85 19.82 7.45
CA VAL A 195 10.13 19.53 6.78
C VAL A 195 10.65 20.78 6.06
N ARG A 196 9.80 21.50 5.33
CA ARG A 196 10.20 22.73 4.63
C ARG A 196 10.71 23.79 5.61
N LEU A 197 9.93 24.08 6.66
CA LEU A 197 10.35 25.01 7.71
C LEU A 197 11.59 24.52 8.46
N GLY A 198 11.72 23.21 8.64
CA GLY A 198 12.88 22.58 9.25
C GLY A 198 14.17 22.84 8.48
N ARG A 199 14.11 22.70 7.15
CA ARG A 199 15.23 23.00 6.25
C ARG A 199 15.61 24.48 6.28
N GLU A 200 14.61 25.37 6.27
CA GLU A 200 14.83 26.82 6.32
C GLU A 200 15.48 27.27 7.64
N ASN A 201 15.02 26.73 8.77
CA ASN A 201 15.50 27.09 10.10
C ASN A 201 16.65 26.22 10.62
N ARG A 202 17.03 25.18 9.86
CA ARG A 202 18.07 24.20 10.22
C ARG A 202 17.79 23.49 11.55
N ASP A 203 16.52 23.16 11.79
CA ASP A 203 16.02 22.62 13.06
C ASP A 203 15.18 21.33 12.90
N ILE A 204 15.39 20.56 11.83
CA ILE A 204 14.59 19.37 11.49
C ILE A 204 14.48 18.39 12.66
N CYS A 205 15.59 18.04 13.32
CA CYS A 205 15.62 17.07 14.42
C CYS A 205 14.76 17.51 15.62
N ILE A 206 14.71 18.81 15.90
CA ILE A 206 13.95 19.37 17.02
C ILE A 206 12.47 19.48 16.63
N ARG A 207 12.20 19.96 15.41
CA ARG A 207 10.85 20.20 14.90
C ARG A 207 10.06 18.91 14.67
N LEU A 208 10.71 17.88 14.15
CA LEU A 208 10.13 16.57 13.86
C LEU A 208 10.50 15.51 14.92
N LYS A 209 10.91 15.95 16.11
CA LYS A 209 11.43 15.10 17.18
C LYS A 209 10.55 13.89 17.46
N ASP A 210 9.24 14.10 17.62
CA ASP A 210 8.31 13.01 17.99
C ASP A 210 8.23 11.92 16.91
N ASP A 211 8.21 12.29 15.63
CA ASP A 211 8.14 11.31 14.55
C ASP A 211 9.47 10.60 14.33
N ILE A 212 10.58 11.34 14.44
CA ILE A 212 11.94 10.80 14.34
C ILE A 212 12.18 9.81 15.49
N GLU A 213 11.87 10.18 16.74
CA GLU A 213 12.01 9.29 17.90
C GLU A 213 11.14 8.04 17.78
N LYS A 214 9.92 8.19 17.26
CA LYS A 214 9.02 7.05 17.03
C LYS A 214 9.56 6.10 15.96
N ALA A 215 10.04 6.65 14.83
CA ALA A 215 10.65 5.87 13.76
C ALA A 215 11.94 5.19 14.24
N HIS A 216 12.79 5.91 14.97
CA HIS A 216 14.04 5.39 15.52
C HIS A 216 13.80 4.25 16.50
N ARG A 217 12.84 4.41 17.43
CA ARG A 217 12.50 3.34 18.38
C ARG A 217 12.00 2.06 17.71
N GLU A 218 11.22 2.19 16.63
CA GLU A 218 10.74 1.05 15.86
C GLU A 218 11.87 0.39 15.06
N TYR A 219 12.76 1.21 14.49
CA TYR A 219 13.95 0.78 13.79
C TYR A 219 14.88 -0.02 14.71
N ASP A 220 15.26 0.55 15.85
CA ASP A 220 16.12 -0.10 16.85
C ASP A 220 15.53 -1.43 17.30
N ARG A 221 14.22 -1.47 17.58
CA ARG A 221 13.56 -2.71 18.02
C ARG A 221 13.68 -3.83 16.99
N ARG A 222 13.59 -3.51 15.69
CA ARG A 222 13.61 -4.48 14.60
C ARG A 222 15.03 -4.93 14.23
N PHE A 223 16.02 -4.06 14.44
CA PHE A 223 17.38 -4.25 13.96
C PHE A 223 18.43 -4.30 15.06
N LYS A 224 18.03 -4.51 16.33
CA LYS A 224 18.94 -4.77 17.46
C LYS A 224 20.13 -5.68 17.12
N PRO A 225 19.98 -6.79 16.36
CA PRO A 225 21.10 -7.69 16.09
C PRO A 225 22.25 -7.07 15.29
N ILE A 226 22.00 -5.99 14.54
CA ILE A 226 23.01 -5.32 13.71
C ILE A 226 23.39 -3.93 14.24
N MET A 227 22.94 -3.53 15.43
CA MET A 227 23.21 -2.20 15.99
C MET A 227 24.65 -1.99 16.45
N ASP A 228 25.40 -3.07 16.70
CA ASP A 228 26.82 -2.99 17.08
C ASP A 228 27.73 -2.69 15.88
N HIS A 229 27.17 -2.69 14.67
CA HIS A 229 27.91 -2.43 13.44
C HIS A 229 28.04 -0.91 13.22
N PRO A 230 29.16 -0.42 12.65
CA PRO A 230 29.43 1.01 12.52
C PRO A 230 28.65 1.70 11.39
N VAL A 231 27.48 1.18 10.99
CA VAL A 231 26.69 1.68 9.85
C VAL A 231 25.36 2.25 10.32
N ASP A 232 25.19 3.57 10.19
CA ASP A 232 23.94 4.26 10.53
C ASP A 232 23.11 4.59 9.29
N TYR A 233 22.30 3.61 8.85
CA TYR A 233 21.37 3.81 7.73
C TYR A 233 20.28 4.84 8.04
N PHE A 234 19.92 4.99 9.31
CA PHE A 234 18.86 5.89 9.74
C PHE A 234 19.30 7.34 9.54
N TYR A 235 20.49 7.70 10.04
CA TYR A 235 21.10 9.00 9.82
C TYR A 235 21.27 9.32 8.33
N ARG A 236 21.78 8.36 7.52
CA ARG A 236 21.98 8.58 6.09
C ARG A 236 20.68 9.01 5.40
N TRP A 237 19.59 8.27 5.62
CA TRP A 237 18.31 8.60 4.99
C TRP A 237 17.65 9.84 5.59
N LEU A 238 17.94 10.16 6.84
CA LEU A 238 17.47 11.38 7.50
C LEU A 238 18.12 12.61 6.85
N VAL A 239 19.43 12.58 6.56
CA VAL A 239 20.12 13.61 5.76
C VAL A 239 19.55 13.64 4.34
N GLU A 240 19.50 12.51 3.65
CA GLU A 240 19.15 12.45 2.22
C GLU A 240 17.71 12.90 1.94
N ILE A 241 16.75 12.44 2.75
CA ILE A 241 15.31 12.66 2.46
C ILE A 241 14.77 13.88 3.21
N LEU A 242 15.04 14.00 4.52
CA LEU A 242 14.50 15.11 5.30
C LEU A 242 15.33 16.38 5.10
N ALA A 243 16.66 16.25 5.04
CA ALA A 243 17.58 17.38 4.88
C ALA A 243 17.98 17.69 3.43
N ASP A 244 17.49 16.91 2.44
CA ASP A 244 17.81 17.09 1.01
C ASP A 244 19.31 16.97 0.71
N GLY A 245 20.02 16.16 1.50
CA GLY A 245 21.46 15.96 1.37
C GLY A 245 22.31 16.95 2.17
N ASP A 246 21.73 17.99 2.81
CA ASP A 246 22.48 18.93 3.66
C ASP A 246 22.45 18.51 5.14
N PRO A 247 23.56 18.03 5.72
CA PRO A 247 23.61 17.66 7.14
C PRO A 247 23.37 18.83 8.08
N HIS A 248 23.68 20.07 7.68
CA HIS A 248 23.54 21.24 8.54
C HIS A 248 22.07 21.63 8.72
N ALA A 249 21.20 21.26 7.79
CA ALA A 249 19.76 21.48 7.90
C ALA A 249 19.10 20.63 9.00
N LEU A 250 19.75 19.55 9.46
CA LEU A 250 19.23 18.70 10.52
C LEU A 250 19.21 19.39 11.90
N GLY A 251 20.17 20.29 12.12
CA GLY A 251 20.45 20.81 13.46
C GLY A 251 21.20 19.78 14.32
N GLU A 252 20.92 19.79 15.63
CA GLU A 252 21.55 18.88 16.57
C GLU A 252 20.95 17.48 16.44
N TYR A 253 21.75 16.51 15.98
CA TYR A 253 21.35 15.11 15.89
C TYR A 253 21.50 14.44 17.26
N PRO A 254 20.42 13.92 17.87
CA PRO A 254 20.43 13.45 19.25
C PRO A 254 20.98 12.03 19.43
N TYR A 255 21.34 11.34 18.35
CA TYR A 255 21.83 9.95 18.40
C TYR A 255 23.31 9.89 18.03
N SER A 256 24.02 8.89 18.55
CA SER A 256 25.44 8.70 18.27
C SER A 256 25.65 8.33 16.81
N THR A 257 26.05 9.28 15.96
CA THR A 257 26.65 8.93 14.67
C THR A 257 27.98 8.23 14.93
N PRO A 258 28.25 7.06 14.34
CA PRO A 258 29.60 6.50 14.35
C PRO A 258 30.54 7.58 13.78
N ALA A 259 31.61 7.88 14.51
CA ALA A 259 32.49 9.01 14.22
C ALA A 259 32.91 8.97 12.74
N ARG A 260 32.54 10.01 11.99
CA ARG A 260 33.09 10.26 10.66
C ARG A 260 34.58 10.48 10.83
N HIS A 261 35.38 9.44 10.59
CA HIS A 261 36.81 9.62 10.43
C HIS A 261 37.01 10.41 9.14
N HIS A 262 37.30 11.69 9.31
CA HIS A 262 37.78 12.61 8.28
C HIS A 262 39.22 12.28 7.88
#